data_AF-A0A2J7ZPT1-F1
#
_entry.id   AF-A0A2J7ZPT1-F1
#
_cell.length_a   1.000
_cell.length_b   1.000
_cell.length_c   1.000
_cell.angle_alpha   90.00
_cell.angle_beta   90.00
_cell.angle_gamma   90.00
#
_symmetry.space_group_name_H-M   'P 1'
#
loop_
_entity.id
_entity.type
_entity.pdbx_description
1 polymer ?
#
loop_
_entity_poly.entity_id
_entity_poly.type
_entity_poly.pdbx_seq_one_letter_code
_entity_poly.pdbx_strand_id
1 'polypeptide(L)'
;MELGQGDVIGLTNPGAFAIGDTLITGPTLAFPPIPTFSPELFAYLRCPPNQKKPFLKGVEGLLGEGAVQVLYSTDEYITDPVLAAVGQLQFEVVQYRMKSEYAVDTTLEPLSYNTARWVSGGWDRLEGVGRLFNTTVMKDVYGRPVLLFRNDFALQQVLGEHADKLGELSPYALPPDL
;
A
#
# COMPACT_ATOMS: atom_id res chain seq x y z
N MET A 1 -22.54 29.70 -11.05
CA MET A 1 -21.33 29.86 -10.23
C MET A 1 -20.21 29.32 -11.08
N GLU A 2 -19.24 30.16 -11.43
CA GLU A 2 -18.02 29.70 -12.10
C GLU A 2 -17.00 29.36 -11.02
N LEU A 3 -16.27 28.27 -11.23
CA LEU A 3 -15.25 27.79 -10.30
C LEU A 3 -13.93 28.50 -10.61
N GLY A 4 -13.23 28.91 -9.57
CA GLY A 4 -11.91 29.53 -9.62
C GLY A 4 -10.78 28.56 -9.32
N GLN A 5 -9.54 29.06 -9.42
CA GLN A 5 -8.35 28.32 -9.01
C GLN A 5 -8.39 28.05 -7.51
N GLY A 6 -8.19 26.79 -7.11
CA GLY A 6 -8.20 26.37 -5.70
C GLY A 6 -9.56 25.86 -5.22
N ASP A 7 -10.61 25.96 -6.03
CA ASP A 7 -11.91 25.36 -5.70
C ASP A 7 -11.84 23.83 -5.77
N VAL A 8 -12.49 23.17 -4.81
CA VAL A 8 -12.61 21.70 -4.76
C VAL A 8 -13.95 21.27 -5.32
N ILE A 9 -13.92 20.36 -6.30
CA ILE A 9 -15.12 19.75 -6.90
C ILE A 9 -15.19 18.26 -6.60
N GLY A 10 -16.40 17.77 -6.32
CA GLY A 10 -16.68 16.35 -6.20
C GLY A 10 -17.06 15.76 -7.55
N LEU A 11 -16.38 14.69 -7.96
CA LEU A 11 -16.71 13.95 -9.18
C LEU A 11 -17.33 12.60 -8.81
N THR A 12 -18.42 12.25 -9.46
CA THR A 12 -18.94 10.89 -9.38
C THR A 12 -18.00 9.97 -10.14
N ASN A 13 -17.32 9.07 -9.43
CA ASN A 13 -16.35 8.15 -9.99
C ASN A 13 -16.91 6.72 -10.01
N PRO A 14 -17.35 6.17 -11.16
CA PRO A 14 -17.77 4.78 -11.27
C PRO A 14 -16.57 3.79 -11.37
N GLY A 15 -15.38 4.18 -10.90
CA GLY A 15 -14.13 3.43 -11.04
C GLY A 15 -13.30 3.80 -12.27
N ALA A 16 -13.53 4.97 -12.86
CA ALA A 16 -12.80 5.46 -14.03
C ALA A 16 -11.56 6.30 -13.65
N PHE A 17 -11.48 6.79 -12.42
CA PHE A 17 -10.41 7.66 -11.94
C PHE A 17 -9.71 7.07 -10.71
N ALA A 18 -8.42 7.35 -10.59
CA ALA A 18 -7.60 7.05 -9.42
C ALA A 18 -7.07 8.33 -8.75
N ILE A 19 -6.53 8.20 -7.55
CA ILE A 19 -5.87 9.31 -6.86
C ILE A 19 -4.67 9.77 -7.68
N GLY A 20 -4.59 11.08 -7.96
CA GLY A 20 -3.50 11.69 -8.74
C GLY A 20 -3.81 11.89 -10.22
N ASP A 21 -4.94 11.40 -10.71
CA ASP A 21 -5.35 11.62 -12.10
C ASP A 21 -5.50 13.12 -12.41
N THR A 22 -4.96 13.52 -13.56
CA THR A 22 -5.03 14.90 -14.04
C THR A 22 -6.12 15.04 -15.11
N LEU A 23 -7.18 15.79 -14.79
CA LEU A 23 -8.26 16.10 -15.72
C LEU A 23 -8.01 17.45 -16.39
N ILE A 24 -7.93 17.45 -17.72
CA ILE A 24 -7.64 18.66 -18.50
C ILE A 24 -8.54 18.76 -19.72
N THR A 25 -8.78 19.99 -20.17
CA THR A 25 -9.37 20.28 -21.49
C THR A 25 -8.31 21.02 -22.30
N GLY A 26 -7.65 20.35 -23.26
CA GLY A 26 -6.59 20.95 -24.08
C GLY A 26 -5.33 20.07 -24.22
N PRO A 27 -4.15 20.68 -24.42
CA PRO A 27 -2.91 19.94 -24.67
C PRO A 27 -2.49 19.10 -23.47
N THR A 28 -1.90 17.94 -23.74
CA THR A 28 -1.51 16.95 -22.72
C THR A 28 -0.57 17.56 -21.67
N LEU A 29 -1.02 17.50 -20.41
CA LEU A 29 -0.29 17.89 -19.22
C LEU A 29 -0.66 16.89 -18.12
N ALA A 30 0.33 16.46 -17.34
CA ALA A 30 0.12 15.66 -16.14
C ALA A 30 0.77 16.36 -14.95
N PHE A 31 0.06 16.41 -13.83
CA PHE A 31 0.68 16.80 -12.56
C PHE A 31 1.60 15.68 -12.06
N PRO A 32 2.60 16.01 -11.22
CA PRO A 32 3.40 14.99 -10.55
C PRO A 32 2.52 14.00 -9.76
N PRO A 33 2.91 12.72 -9.71
CA PRO A 33 2.15 11.71 -8.99
C PRO A 33 2.07 12.04 -7.49
N ILE A 34 0.92 11.74 -6.89
CA ILE A 34 0.73 11.90 -5.44
C ILE A 34 1.38 10.70 -4.74
N PRO A 35 2.37 10.92 -3.86
CA PRO A 35 2.99 9.82 -3.13
C PRO A 35 2.05 9.26 -2.07
N THR A 36 2.15 7.96 -1.84
CA THR A 36 1.53 7.32 -0.68
C THR A 36 2.54 7.28 0.47
N PHE A 37 2.18 7.90 1.59
CA PHE A 37 3.05 8.01 2.76
C PHE A 37 3.34 6.66 3.44
N SER A 38 4.46 6.56 4.16
CA SER A 38 4.83 5.38 4.96
C SER A 38 3.70 5.01 5.93
N PRO A 39 3.18 3.78 5.87
CA PRO A 39 2.30 3.24 6.91
C PRO A 39 3.00 3.12 8.28
N GLU A 40 2.18 3.18 9.33
CA GLU A 40 2.57 2.99 10.73
C GLU A 40 1.82 1.82 11.39
N LEU A 41 0.69 1.41 10.82
CA LEU A 41 -0.15 0.33 11.32
C LEU A 41 -0.25 -0.78 10.27
N PHE A 42 -0.13 -2.02 10.72
CA PHE A 42 -0.14 -3.20 9.86
C PHE A 42 -1.03 -4.28 10.47
N ALA A 43 -1.88 -4.91 9.66
CA ALA A 43 -2.71 -6.02 10.12
C ALA A 43 -3.04 -6.97 8.97
N TYR A 44 -3.03 -8.28 9.20
CA TYR A 44 -3.67 -9.21 8.26
C TYR A 44 -5.18 -8.94 8.25
N LEU A 45 -5.75 -8.86 7.06
CA LEU A 45 -7.19 -8.88 6.87
C LEU A 45 -7.63 -10.31 6.56
N ARG A 46 -8.43 -10.89 7.44
CA ARG A 46 -8.94 -12.25 7.31
C ARG A 46 -10.42 -12.24 7.00
N CYS A 47 -10.89 -13.31 6.36
CA CYS A 47 -12.31 -13.58 6.16
C CYS A 47 -12.64 -15.04 6.49
N PRO A 48 -13.90 -15.37 6.77
CA PRO A 48 -14.38 -16.74 6.85
C PRO A 48 -14.08 -17.53 5.56
N PRO A 49 -13.77 -18.85 5.65
CA PRO A 49 -13.43 -19.67 4.48
C PRO A 49 -14.52 -19.68 3.39
N ASN A 50 -15.79 -19.60 3.77
CA ASN A 50 -16.93 -19.59 2.85
C ASN A 50 -17.14 -18.24 2.12
N GLN A 51 -16.42 -17.19 2.49
CA GLN A 51 -16.53 -15.84 1.90
C GLN A 51 -15.31 -15.44 1.07
N LYS A 52 -14.41 -16.37 0.76
CA LYS A 52 -13.13 -16.06 0.08
C LYS A 52 -13.28 -15.38 -1.29
N LYS A 53 -14.24 -15.80 -2.11
CA LYS A 53 -14.46 -15.19 -3.44
C LYS A 53 -14.90 -13.72 -3.37
N PRO A 54 -15.98 -13.34 -2.64
CA PRO A 54 -16.35 -11.94 -2.49
C PRO A 54 -15.29 -11.14 -1.72
N PHE A 55 -14.54 -11.78 -0.81
CA PHE A 55 -13.42 -11.14 -0.11
C PHE A 55 -12.33 -10.64 -1.08
N LEU A 56 -11.84 -11.51 -1.96
CA LEU A 56 -10.80 -11.13 -2.93
C LEU A 56 -11.28 -9.99 -3.84
N LYS A 57 -12.54 -10.07 -4.33
CA LYS A 57 -13.15 -9.00 -5.13
C LYS A 57 -13.24 -7.68 -4.35
N GLY A 58 -13.54 -7.74 -3.06
CA GLY A 58 -13.59 -6.57 -2.19
C GLY A 58 -12.23 -5.91 -2.00
N VAL A 59 -11.20 -6.71 -1.74
CA VAL A 59 -9.82 -6.23 -1.61
C VAL A 59 -9.36 -5.55 -2.92
N GLU A 60 -9.60 -6.17 -4.07
CA GLU A 60 -9.26 -5.60 -5.38
C GLU A 60 -9.96 -4.26 -5.65
N GLY A 61 -11.25 -4.15 -5.31
CA GLY A 61 -12.01 -2.91 -5.48
C GLY A 61 -11.50 -1.78 -4.60
N LEU A 62 -11.26 -2.06 -3.31
CA LEU A 62 -10.73 -1.08 -2.36
C LEU A 62 -9.32 -0.60 -2.72
N LEU A 63 -8.53 -1.46 -3.36
CA LEU A 63 -7.20 -1.12 -3.83
C LEU A 63 -7.19 -0.07 -4.93
N GLY A 64 -8.12 -0.15 -5.89
CA GLY A 64 -8.21 0.82 -6.98
C GLY A 64 -8.50 2.25 -6.51
N GLU A 65 -9.11 2.39 -5.34
CA GLU A 65 -9.50 3.71 -4.80
C GLU A 65 -8.43 4.34 -3.90
N GLY A 66 -7.38 3.59 -3.51
CA GLY A 66 -6.30 4.11 -2.68
C GLY A 66 -6.69 4.41 -1.22
N ALA A 67 -7.79 3.83 -0.72
CA ALA A 67 -8.25 4.06 0.65
C ALA A 67 -7.25 3.55 1.72
N VAL A 68 -6.53 2.48 1.40
CA VAL A 68 -5.50 1.85 2.24
C VAL A 68 -4.44 1.22 1.34
N GLN A 69 -3.22 1.05 1.86
CA GLN A 69 -2.22 0.24 1.16
C GLN A 69 -2.43 -1.24 1.50
N VAL A 70 -2.20 -2.12 0.53
CA VAL A 70 -2.18 -3.56 0.76
C VAL A 70 -0.80 -4.10 0.39
N LEU A 71 -0.30 -4.96 1.26
CA LEU A 71 0.92 -5.70 1.09
C LEU A 71 0.60 -7.20 1.03
N TYR A 72 1.40 -7.91 0.24
CA TYR A 72 1.30 -9.35 0.05
C TYR A 72 2.59 -10.03 0.50
N SER A 73 2.46 -11.24 1.02
CA SER A 73 3.61 -12.05 1.41
C SER A 73 4.49 -12.39 0.20
N THR A 74 5.80 -12.55 0.45
CA THR A 74 6.69 -13.19 -0.53
C THR A 74 6.51 -14.70 -0.58
N ASP A 75 5.99 -15.29 0.49
CA ASP A 75 5.59 -16.69 0.55
C ASP A 75 4.23 -16.87 -0.13
N GLU A 76 4.22 -17.58 -1.27
CA GLU A 76 3.02 -17.85 -2.08
C GLU A 76 1.95 -18.66 -1.35
N TYR A 77 2.30 -19.38 -0.27
CA TYR A 77 1.33 -20.10 0.54
C TYR A 77 0.53 -19.16 1.46
N ILE A 78 1.03 -17.95 1.73
CA ILE A 78 0.36 -16.93 2.54
C ILE A 78 -0.39 -15.97 1.60
N THR A 79 -1.70 -16.19 1.47
CA THR A 79 -2.55 -15.45 0.53
C THR A 79 -3.37 -14.33 1.17
N ASP A 80 -3.42 -14.26 2.50
CA ASP A 80 -4.17 -13.21 3.19
C ASP A 80 -3.41 -11.86 3.08
N PRO A 81 -4.09 -10.79 2.63
CA PRO A 81 -3.46 -9.49 2.48
C PRO A 81 -3.16 -8.85 3.83
N VAL A 82 -2.09 -8.06 3.87
CA VAL A 82 -1.77 -7.18 4.99
C VAL A 82 -2.22 -5.76 4.63
N LEU A 83 -3.13 -5.20 5.41
CA LEU A 83 -3.45 -3.78 5.34
C LEU A 83 -2.32 -2.99 5.98
N ALA A 84 -1.93 -1.90 5.32
CA ALA A 84 -0.95 -0.96 5.82
C ALA A 84 -1.54 0.46 5.77
N ALA A 85 -1.62 1.11 6.92
CA ALA A 85 -2.29 2.40 7.11
C ALA A 85 -1.43 3.36 7.94
N VAL A 86 -1.66 4.66 7.77
CA VAL A 86 -1.12 5.70 8.66
C VAL A 86 -1.97 5.82 9.92
N GLY A 87 -3.28 5.55 9.84
CA GLY A 87 -4.18 5.66 10.99
C GLY A 87 -5.25 4.57 11.05
N GLN A 88 -5.71 4.28 12.27
CA GLN A 88 -6.65 3.19 12.57
C GLN A 88 -7.98 3.30 11.82
N LEU A 89 -8.46 4.54 11.58
CA LEU A 89 -9.72 4.79 10.87
C LEU A 89 -9.72 4.17 9.47
N GLN A 90 -8.56 4.07 8.80
CA GLN A 90 -8.48 3.46 7.47
C GLN A 90 -8.84 1.96 7.53
N PHE A 91 -8.46 1.27 8.60
CA PHE A 91 -8.85 -0.13 8.80
C PHE A 91 -10.35 -0.27 9.06
N GLU A 92 -10.92 0.62 9.88
CA GLU A 92 -12.36 0.63 10.17
C GLU A 92 -13.20 0.89 8.91
N VAL A 93 -12.76 1.83 8.07
CA VAL A 93 -13.38 2.11 6.76
C VAL A 93 -13.32 0.88 5.86
N VAL A 94 -12.17 0.19 5.79
CA VAL A 94 -12.03 -1.04 5.01
C VAL A 94 -13.00 -2.12 5.52
N GLN A 95 -13.03 -2.40 6.82
CA GLN A 95 -13.94 -3.40 7.38
C GLN A 95 -15.41 -3.05 7.13
N TYR A 96 -15.79 -1.78 7.28
CA TYR A 96 -17.13 -1.30 7.01
C TYR A 96 -17.52 -1.53 5.54
N ARG A 97 -16.66 -1.13 4.60
CA ARG A 97 -16.90 -1.29 3.16
C ARG A 97 -16.95 -2.75 2.72
N MET A 98 -16.05 -3.58 3.24
CA MET A 98 -16.10 -5.03 3.02
C MET A 98 -17.45 -5.61 3.44
N LYS A 99 -18.00 -5.15 4.56
CA LYS A 99 -19.32 -5.60 5.03
C LYS A 99 -20.48 -5.03 4.22
N SER A 100 -20.46 -3.74 3.89
CA SER A 100 -21.58 -3.05 3.25
C SER A 100 -21.66 -3.28 1.74
N GLU A 101 -20.54 -3.26 1.03
CA GLU A 101 -20.47 -3.36 -0.43
C GLU A 101 -20.32 -4.80 -0.91
N TYR A 102 -19.63 -5.64 -0.12
CA TYR A 102 -19.27 -7.01 -0.52
C TYR A 102 -19.91 -8.10 0.35
N ALA A 103 -20.66 -7.72 1.40
CA ALA A 103 -21.26 -8.64 2.37
C ALA A 103 -20.25 -9.60 3.03
N VAL A 104 -19.01 -9.14 3.21
CA VAL A 104 -17.92 -9.93 3.80
C VAL A 104 -17.66 -9.50 5.23
N ASP A 105 -17.72 -10.46 6.15
CA ASP A 105 -17.26 -10.29 7.52
C ASP A 105 -15.74 -10.41 7.56
N THR A 106 -15.07 -9.41 8.13
CA THR A 106 -13.61 -9.37 8.19
C THR A 106 -13.11 -9.21 9.62
N THR A 107 -11.96 -9.83 9.90
CA THR A 107 -11.23 -9.64 11.15
C THR A 107 -9.82 -9.15 10.86
N LEU A 108 -9.27 -8.38 11.79
CA LEU A 108 -7.92 -7.86 11.73
C LEU A 108 -7.03 -8.61 12.72
N GLU A 109 -5.86 -9.04 12.26
CA GLU A 109 -4.80 -9.60 13.09
C GLU A 109 -3.60 -8.64 13.06
N PRO A 110 -3.42 -7.81 14.11
CA PRO A 110 -2.37 -6.79 14.12
C PRO A 110 -0.97 -7.38 14.02
N LEU A 111 -0.11 -6.67 13.30
CA LEU A 111 1.31 -7.00 13.14
C LEU A 111 2.16 -5.95 13.85
N SER A 112 3.19 -6.39 14.55
CA SER A 112 4.10 -5.53 15.33
C SER A 112 5.17 -4.84 14.46
N TYR A 113 4.76 -4.26 13.34
CA TYR A 113 5.58 -3.37 12.52
C TYR A 113 5.11 -1.94 12.71
N ASN A 114 6.02 -0.98 12.55
CA ASN A 114 5.67 0.45 12.63
C ASN A 114 6.29 1.26 11.48
N THR A 115 7.06 0.62 10.60
CA THR A 115 7.77 1.28 9.51
C THR A 115 7.79 0.40 8.27
N ALA A 116 7.53 0.99 7.11
CA ALA A 116 7.72 0.35 5.82
C ALA A 116 8.65 1.18 4.93
N ARG A 117 9.53 0.52 4.16
CA ARG A 117 10.37 1.17 3.15
C ARG A 117 10.38 0.39 1.85
N TRP A 118 10.23 1.08 0.73
CA TRP A 118 10.34 0.50 -0.60
C TRP A 118 11.80 0.47 -1.03
N VAL A 119 12.24 -0.65 -1.61
CA VAL A 119 13.60 -0.75 -2.17
C VAL A 119 13.58 -0.10 -3.56
N SER A 120 14.15 1.10 -3.69
CA SER A 120 14.05 1.89 -4.93
C SER A 120 14.61 1.17 -6.17
N GLY A 121 15.62 0.32 -5.98
CA GLY A 121 16.20 -0.48 -7.07
C GLY A 121 15.55 -1.87 -7.27
N GLY A 122 14.40 -2.13 -6.64
CA GLY A 122 13.63 -3.36 -6.86
C GLY A 122 14.27 -4.62 -6.28
N TRP A 123 13.81 -5.78 -6.77
CA TRP A 123 14.21 -7.11 -6.28
C TRP A 123 15.70 -7.38 -6.46
N ASP A 124 16.30 -6.97 -7.57
CA ASP A 124 17.73 -7.18 -7.86
C ASP A 124 18.64 -6.61 -6.77
N ARG A 125 18.30 -5.43 -6.23
CA ARG A 125 19.05 -4.82 -5.11
C ARG A 125 18.87 -5.60 -3.82
N LEU A 126 17.65 -6.06 -3.54
CA LEU A 126 17.35 -6.81 -2.34
C LEU A 126 18.05 -8.18 -2.34
N GLU A 127 18.04 -8.88 -3.47
CA GLU A 127 18.68 -10.19 -3.63
C GLU A 127 20.20 -10.13 -3.46
N GLY A 128 20.84 -9.03 -3.88
CA GLY A 128 22.28 -8.81 -3.72
C GLY A 128 22.75 -8.66 -2.27
N VAL A 129 21.84 -8.37 -1.33
CA VAL A 129 22.15 -8.13 0.09
C VAL A 129 22.26 -9.44 0.86
N GLY A 130 21.49 -10.45 0.47
CA GLY A 130 21.39 -11.72 1.18
C GLY A 130 20.40 -11.65 2.35
N ARG A 131 20.77 -12.22 3.50
CA ARG A 131 19.86 -12.35 4.65
C ARG A 131 19.78 -11.06 5.45
N LEU A 132 18.59 -10.46 5.49
CA LEU A 132 18.27 -9.36 6.40
C LEU A 132 17.78 -9.91 7.75
N PHE A 133 18.29 -9.35 8.85
CA PHE A 133 17.80 -9.63 10.20
C PHE A 133 16.77 -8.60 10.64
N ASN A 134 15.85 -9.00 11.52
CA ASN A 134 14.82 -8.11 12.10
C ASN A 134 13.96 -7.35 11.07
N THR A 135 13.89 -7.89 9.85
CA THR A 135 13.22 -7.28 8.70
C THR A 135 12.33 -8.32 8.06
N THR A 136 11.14 -7.89 7.63
CA THR A 136 10.23 -8.73 6.86
C THR A 136 10.07 -8.14 5.47
N VAL A 137 10.20 -8.98 4.45
CA VAL A 137 9.99 -8.58 3.07
C VAL A 137 8.55 -8.89 2.69
N MET A 138 7.88 -7.90 2.11
CA MET A 138 6.55 -8.00 1.52
C MET A 138 6.56 -7.44 0.10
N LYS A 139 5.48 -7.63 -0.64
CA LYS A 139 5.24 -7.07 -1.96
C LYS A 139 4.14 -6.03 -1.85
N ASP A 140 4.28 -4.86 -2.46
CA ASP A 140 3.14 -3.97 -2.62
C ASP A 140 2.20 -4.44 -3.74
N VAL A 141 1.14 -3.68 -3.99
CA VAL A 141 0.13 -3.96 -5.04
C VAL A 141 0.71 -4.00 -6.46
N TYR A 142 1.89 -3.41 -6.68
CA TYR A 142 2.61 -3.42 -7.95
C TYR A 142 3.72 -4.48 -7.98
N GLY A 143 3.80 -5.34 -6.96
CA GLY A 143 4.80 -6.39 -6.86
C GLY A 143 6.19 -5.90 -6.45
N ARG A 144 6.34 -4.64 -5.98
CA ARG A 144 7.63 -4.08 -5.58
C ARG A 144 7.99 -4.53 -4.16
N PRO A 145 9.29 -4.76 -3.86
CA PRO A 145 9.72 -5.18 -2.54
C PRO A 145 9.59 -4.05 -1.52
N VAL A 146 8.93 -4.36 -0.41
CA VAL A 146 8.74 -3.50 0.75
C VAL A 146 9.35 -4.17 1.98
N LEU A 147 10.24 -3.46 2.67
CA LEU A 147 10.84 -3.88 3.92
C LEU A 147 10.02 -3.34 5.08
N LEU A 148 9.54 -4.24 5.95
CA LEU A 148 8.84 -3.92 7.18
C LEU A 148 9.77 -4.04 8.38
N PHE A 149 9.73 -3.04 9.26
CA PHE A 149 10.54 -2.96 10.47
C PHE A 149 9.65 -2.77 11.70
N ARG A 150 10.11 -3.33 12.81
CA ARG A 150 9.44 -3.19 14.12
C ARG A 150 9.73 -1.86 14.82
N ASN A 151 10.83 -1.21 14.45
CA ASN A 151 11.28 0.06 15.00
C ASN A 151 12.36 0.69 14.10
N ASP A 152 12.64 1.97 14.35
CA ASP A 152 13.66 2.73 13.63
C ASP A 152 15.07 2.17 13.81
N PHE A 153 15.37 1.56 14.97
CA PHE A 153 16.69 0.97 15.21
C PHE A 153 16.98 -0.16 14.21
N ALA A 154 16.02 -1.04 13.95
CA ALA A 154 16.15 -2.11 12.96
C ALA A 154 16.36 -1.54 11.54
N LEU A 155 15.65 -0.46 11.19
CA LEU A 155 15.85 0.24 9.92
C LEU A 155 17.28 0.81 9.82
N GLN A 156 17.75 1.54 10.84
CA GLN A 156 19.09 2.13 10.85
C GLN A 156 20.19 1.07 10.80
N GLN A 157 20.00 -0.06 11.47
CA GLN A 157 20.94 -1.17 11.42
C GLN A 157 21.07 -1.71 9.98
N VAL A 158 19.96 -1.97 9.30
CA VAL A 158 19.97 -2.45 7.91
C VAL A 158 20.61 -1.43 6.96
N LEU A 159 20.33 -0.13 7.14
CA LEU A 159 20.99 0.92 6.36
C LEU A 159 22.51 0.96 6.65
N GLY A 160 22.93 0.85 7.91
CA GLY A 160 24.35 0.84 8.26
C GLY A 160 25.12 -0.37 7.72
N GLU A 161 24.50 -1.54 7.69
CA GLU A 161 25.12 -2.80 7.25
C GLU A 161 25.10 -3.00 5.73
N HIS A 162 24.09 -2.44 5.04
CA HIS A 162 23.76 -2.83 3.67
C HIS A 162 23.45 -1.65 2.72
N ALA A 163 23.70 -0.39 3.11
CA ALA A 163 23.41 0.77 2.26
C ALA A 163 24.07 0.72 0.87
N ASP A 164 25.29 0.19 0.77
CA ASP A 164 26.03 0.06 -0.49
C ASP A 164 25.31 -0.85 -1.50
N LYS A 165 24.61 -1.87 -1.00
CA LYS A 165 23.90 -2.86 -1.82
C LYS A 165 22.43 -2.54 -2.02
N LEU A 166 21.71 -2.19 -0.94
CA LEU A 166 20.28 -1.85 -0.98
C LEU A 166 20.02 -0.56 -1.76
N GLY A 167 20.96 0.38 -1.70
CA GLY A 167 20.75 1.74 -2.20
C GLY A 167 19.71 2.49 -1.36
N GLU A 168 18.88 3.28 -2.03
CA GLU A 168 17.86 4.08 -1.37
C GLU A 168 16.65 3.25 -0.92
N LEU A 169 16.24 3.46 0.32
CA LEU A 169 15.01 2.94 0.90
C LEU A 169 13.99 4.09 1.01
N SER A 170 12.99 4.09 0.12
CA SER A 170 12.00 5.17 0.06
C SER A 170 10.93 5.05 1.16
N PRO A 171 10.60 6.14 1.88
CA PRO A 171 9.50 6.17 2.86
C PRO A 171 8.12 6.40 2.21
N TYR A 172 8.04 6.41 0.88
CA TYR A 172 6.77 6.52 0.16
C TYR A 172 6.79 5.66 -1.09
N ALA A 173 5.60 5.27 -1.51
CA ALA A 173 5.36 4.64 -2.79
C ALA A 173 4.87 5.69 -3.78
N LEU A 174 5.45 5.72 -4.98
CA LEU A 174 4.83 6.39 -6.13
C LEU A 174 4.00 5.35 -6.89
N PRO A 175 2.87 5.73 -7.52
CA PRO A 175 2.27 4.90 -8.56
C PRO A 175 3.30 4.65 -9.68
N PRO A 176 3.19 3.53 -10.43
CA PRO A 176 4.04 3.29 -11.59
C PRO A 176 3.85 4.39 -12.63
N ASP A 177 4.91 4.69 -13.37
CA ASP A 177 4.84 5.61 -14.52
C ASP A 177 3.84 5.04 -15.55
N LEU A 178 2.91 5.89 -16.02
CA LEU A 178 1.91 5.57 -17.04
C LEU A 178 2.51 5.57 -18.45
#